data_AF-A0AAW8KBC6-F1
#
_entry.id   AF-A0AAW8KBC6-F1
#
_cell.length_a   1.000
_cell.length_b   1.000
_cell.length_c   1.000
_cell.angle_alpha   90.00
_cell.angle_beta   90.00
_cell.angle_gamma   90.00
#
_symmetry.space_group_name_H-M   'P 1'
#
loop_
_entity.id
_entity.type
_entity.pdbx_description
1 polymer ?
#
loop_
_entity_poly.entity_id
_entity_poly.type
_entity_poly.pdbx_seq_one_letter_code
_entity_poly.pdbx_strand_id
1 'polypeptide(L)' 'MAVDYNTPVAIFSLEMSNLQLVNRLISNVCEIESEKIKSGRLTQSEWEQLNTRVRKLYGAPLFIDDTP' A
#
# COMPACT_ATOMS: atom_id res chain seq x y z
N MET A 1 9.73 -6.48 6.81
CA MET A 1 8.26 -6.58 6.66
C MET A 1 7.93 -7.79 5.80
N ALA A 2 6.72 -8.36 5.84
CA ALA A 2 6.37 -9.58 5.07
C ALA A 2 6.63 -9.43 3.55
N VAL A 3 6.55 -8.20 3.04
CA VAL A 3 6.88 -7.81 1.66
C VAL A 3 8.37 -8.02 1.33
N ASP A 4 9.27 -7.89 2.31
CA ASP A 4 10.73 -8.10 2.12
C ASP A 4 11.11 -9.58 2.08
N TYR A 5 10.27 -10.47 2.62
CA TYR A 5 10.49 -11.91 2.67
C TYR A 5 9.79 -12.68 1.55
N ASN A 6 9.16 -11.96 0.61
CA ASN A 6 8.37 -12.53 -0.49
C ASN A 6 7.30 -13.53 -0.02
N THR A 7 6.83 -13.35 1.22
CA THR A 7 5.81 -14.22 1.81
C THR A 7 4.45 -13.78 1.27
N PRO A 8 3.64 -14.70 0.71
CA PRO A 8 2.26 -14.41 0.34
C PRO A 8 1.48 -13.95 1.55
N VAL A 9 0.82 -12.79 1.45
CA VAL A 9 -0.05 -12.26 2.49
C VAL A 9 -1.43 -11.99 1.90
N ALA A 10 -2.42 -12.69 2.42
CA ALA A 10 -3.83 -12.43 2.13
C ALA A 10 -4.42 -11.59 3.27
N ILE A 11 -5.08 -10.48 2.92
CA ILE A 11 -5.80 -9.61 3.85
C ILE A 11 -7.29 -9.75 3.54
N PHE A 12 -8.04 -10.27 4.51
CA PHE A 12 -9.50 -10.34 4.47
C PHE A 12 -10.05 -9.21 5.33
N SER A 13 -10.73 -8.27 4.70
CA SER A 13 -11.35 -7.17 5.42
C SER A 13 -12.85 -7.44 5.58
N LEU A 14 -13.34 -7.46 6.82
CA LEU A 14 -14.76 -7.72 7.14
C LEU A 14 -15.49 -6.49 7.69
N GLU A 15 -14.77 -5.39 7.92
CA GLU A 15 -15.29 -4.19 8.60
C GLU A 15 -14.80 -2.87 7.96
N MET A 16 -13.62 -2.87 7.34
CA MET A 16 -13.00 -1.66 6.77
C MET A 16 -12.98 -1.71 5.24
N SER A 17 -13.20 -0.56 4.62
CA SER A 17 -13.12 -0.47 3.16
C SER A 17 -11.68 -0.69 2.68
N ASN A 18 -11.48 -1.52 1.65
CA ASN A 18 -10.18 -1.84 1.05
C ASN A 18 -9.24 -0.65 0.86
N LEU A 19 -9.81 0.48 0.44
CA LEU A 19 -9.05 1.70 0.17
C LEU A 19 -8.33 2.23 1.42
N GLN A 20 -8.94 2.12 2.60
CA GLN A 20 -8.33 2.57 3.86
C GLN A 20 -7.17 1.67 4.27
N LEU A 21 -7.32 0.36 4.07
CA LEU A 21 -6.30 -0.64 4.40
C LEU A 21 -5.09 -0.50 3.47
N VAL A 22 -5.34 -0.40 2.16
CA VAL A 22 -4.31 -0.14 1.15
C VAL A 22 -3.60 1.19 1.42
N ASN A 23 -4.33 2.26 1.73
CA ASN A 23 -3.72 3.56 2.05
C ASN A 23 -2.79 3.46 3.27
N ARG A 24 -3.18 2.76 4.33
CA ARG A 24 -2.29 2.52 5.49
C ARG A 24 -1.07 1.70 5.11
N LEU A 25 -1.23 0.70 4.25
CA LEU A 25 -0.15 -0.19 3.83
C LEU A 25 0.87 0.54 2.93
N ILE A 26 0.40 1.31 1.94
CA ILE A 26 1.23 2.16 1.09
C ILE A 26 1.92 3.24 1.92
N SER A 27 1.21 3.89 2.85
CA SER A 27 1.78 4.90 3.74
C SER A 27 2.92 4.33 4.60
N ASN A 28 2.75 3.11 5.13
CA ASN A 28 3.82 2.42 5.88
C ASN A 28 5.01 2.00 5.00
N VAL A 29 4.78 1.50 3.79
CA VAL A 29 5.85 1.00 2.92
C VAL A 29 6.62 2.11 2.21
N CYS A 30 5.92 3.19 1.85
CA CYS A 30 6.52 4.33 1.16
C CYS A 30 7.07 5.38 2.14
N GLU A 31 6.75 5.29 3.43
CA GLU A 31 7.05 6.31 4.46
C GLU A 31 6.48 7.69 4.10
N ILE A 32 5.32 7.70 3.46
CA ILE A 32 4.61 8.92 3.02
C ILE A 32 3.33 9.04 3.81
N GLU A 33 2.98 10.26 4.24
CA GLU A 33 1.73 10.51 4.94
C GLU A 33 0.51 10.07 4.11
N SER A 34 -0.42 9.36 4.77
CA SER A 34 -1.67 8.90 4.17
C SER A 34 -2.49 10.05 3.57
N GLU A 35 -2.46 11.24 4.19
CA GLU A 35 -3.15 12.43 3.69
C GLU A 35 -2.54 12.98 2.40
N LYS A 36 -1.21 12.91 2.22
CA LYS A 36 -0.56 13.31 0.95
C LYS A 36 -0.88 12.34 -0.18
N ILE A 37 -0.91 11.04 0.11
CA ILE A 37 -1.30 10.01 -0.87
C ILE A 37 -2.76 10.22 -1.28
N LYS A 38 -3.65 10.44 -0.30
CA LYS A 38 -5.08 10.65 -0.53
C LYS A 38 -5.39 11.96 -1.25
N SER A 39 -4.65 13.02 -0.95
CA SER A 39 -4.80 14.34 -1.60
C SER A 39 -4.05 14.46 -2.93
N GLY A 40 -3.18 13.51 -3.26
CA GLY A 40 -2.31 13.55 -4.45
C GLY A 40 -1.24 14.64 -4.40
N ARG A 41 -1.06 15.32 -3.27
CA ARG A 41 -0.10 16.43 -3.09
C ARG A 41 1.27 15.89 -2.69
N LEU A 42 1.89 15.19 -3.64
CA LEU A 42 3.22 14.60 -3.49
C LEU A 42 4.23 15.44 -4.26
N THR A 43 5.39 15.67 -3.65
CA THR A 43 6.54 16.22 -4.36
C THR A 43 7.03 15.25 -5.44
N GLN A 44 7.79 15.73 -6.42
CA GLN A 44 8.35 14.89 -7.49
C GLN A 44 9.14 13.69 -6.93
N SER A 45 9.93 13.93 -5.87
CA SER A 45 10.71 12.91 -5.16
C SER A 45 9.81 11.87 -4.46
N GLU A 46 8.76 12.33 -3.77
CA GLU A 46 7.78 11.43 -3.14
C GLU A 46 7.02 10.60 -4.18
N TRP A 47 6.74 11.18 -5.36
CA TRP A 47 6.12 10.46 -6.47
C TRP A 47 7.02 9.34 -7.00
N GLU A 48 8.32 9.61 -7.20
CA GLU A 48 9.29 8.59 -7.60
C GLU A 48 9.47 7.51 -6.54
N GLN A 49 9.52 7.89 -5.27
CA GLN A 49 9.61 6.97 -4.13
C GLN A 49 8.36 6.07 -4.06
N LEU A 50 7.16 6.67 -4.14
CA LEU A 50 5.91 5.94 -4.14
C LEU A 50 5.86 4.96 -5.31
N ASN A 51 6.17 5.40 -6.53
CA ASN A 51 6.11 4.55 -7.72
C ASN A 51 7.11 3.38 -7.63
N THR A 52 8.32 3.62 -7.10
CA THR A 52 9.36 2.60 -6.90
C THR A 52 8.97 1.58 -5.83
N ARG A 53 8.42 2.04 -4.70
CA ARG A 53 8.01 1.20 -3.56
C ARG A 53 6.71 0.45 -3.84
N VAL A 54 5.73 1.10 -4.48
CA VAL A 54 4.49 0.48 -4.95
C VAL A 54 4.77 -0.59 -5.99
N ARG A 55 5.76 -0.43 -6.88
CA ARG A 55 6.19 -1.51 -7.78
C ARG A 55 6.68 -2.76 -7.04
N LYS A 56 7.36 -2.59 -5.90
CA LYS A 56 7.72 -3.73 -5.03
C LYS A 56 6.50 -4.39 -4.39
N LEU A 57 5.48 -3.61 -4.04
CA LEU A 57 4.20 -4.13 -3.54
C LEU A 57 3.40 -4.86 -4.63
N TYR A 58 3.33 -4.32 -5.86
CA TYR A 58 2.67 -4.97 -7.00
C TYR A 58 3.36 -6.26 -7.42
N GLY A 59 4.68 -6.36 -7.25
CA GLY A 59 5.44 -7.58 -7.47
C GLY A 59 5.38 -8.58 -6.32
N ALA A 60 4.87 -8.17 -5.15
CA ALA A 60 4.71 -9.04 -4.00
C ALA A 60 3.36 -9.78 -4.08
N PRO A 61 3.28 -11.04 -3.61
CA PRO A 61 2.04 -11.82 -3.55
C PRO A 61 1.09 -11.31 -2.46
N LEU A 62 0.58 -10.07 -2.61
CA LEU A 62 -0.39 -9.44 -1.73
C LEU A 62 -1.79 -9.60 -2.31
N PHE A 63 -2.67 -10.30 -1.60
CA PHE A 63 -4.06 -10.52 -2.01
C PHE A 63 -4.97 -9.79 -1.03
N ILE A 64 -5.86 -8.93 -1.55
CA ILE A 64 -6.85 -8.22 -0.73
C ILE A 64 -8.22 -8.63 -1.23
N ASP A 65 -9.01 -9.25 -0.36
CA ASP A 65 -10.37 -9.70 -0.65
C ASP A 65 -11.36 -8.95 0.28
N ASP A 66 -12.38 -8.38 -0.34
CA ASP A 66 -13.46 -7.54 0.25
C ASP A 66 -14.81 -7.99 -0.30
N THR A 67 -14.91 -9.28 -0.59
CA THR A 67 -16.19 -9.92 -0.86
C THR A 67 -16.93 -10.03 0.48
N PRO A 68 -18.11 -9.39 0.63
CA PRO A 68 -18.88 -9.43 1.88
C PRO A 68 -19.47 -10.81 2.20
#